data_AF-A0A7G9LC00-F1
#
_entry.id   AF-A0A7G9LC00-F1
#
_cell.length_a   1.000
_cell.length_b   1.000
_cell.length_c   1.000
_cell.angle_alpha   90.00
_cell.angle_beta   90.00
_cell.angle_gamma   90.00
#
_symmetry.space_group_name_H-M   'P 1'
#
loop_
_entity.id
_entity.type
_entity.pdbx_description
1 polymer ?
#
loop_
_entity_poly.entity_id
_entity_poly.type
_entity_poly.pdbx_seq_one_letter_code
_entity_poly.pdbx_strand_id
1 'polypeptide(L)'
;MKIYSIENSEREILQPNSEFERRIILQYYLDNDILINNKEREILLKCTVSEPESIGIIGCLLKDKNHINILRLAIGAKNKSNKKLAKKSISYFTQNELENADNFYSFEKDFDLFNEIERVVEREYNVLYY
;
A
#
# COMPACT_ATOMS: atom_id res chain seq x y z
N MET A 1 6.55 25.05 -6.71
CA MET A 1 5.99 23.70 -6.51
C MET A 1 6.76 23.07 -5.35
N LYS A 2 6.10 22.60 -4.29
CA LYS A 2 6.78 21.99 -3.15
C LYS A 2 7.26 20.59 -3.57
N ILE A 3 8.54 20.29 -3.37
CA ILE A 3 9.10 18.95 -3.60
C ILE A 3 8.88 18.16 -2.32
N TYR A 4 8.18 17.03 -2.41
CA TYR A 4 7.99 16.12 -1.29
C TYR A 4 8.99 14.99 -1.34
N SER A 5 9.40 14.48 -0.18
CA SER A 5 10.32 13.35 -0.06
C SER A 5 9.89 12.46 1.09
N ILE A 6 9.72 11.17 0.84
CA ILE A 6 9.41 10.19 1.89
C ILE A 6 10.54 10.16 2.92
N GLU A 7 11.79 10.17 2.47
CA GLU A 7 12.96 10.16 3.32
C GLU A 7 13.02 11.37 4.27
N ASN A 8 12.73 12.57 3.76
CA ASN A 8 12.75 13.80 4.56
C ASN A 8 11.44 14.07 5.31
N SER A 9 10.46 13.16 5.20
CA SER A 9 9.15 13.27 5.84
C SER A 9 8.76 11.96 6.53
N GLU A 10 9.75 11.23 7.06
CA GLU A 10 9.54 9.93 7.72
C GLU A 10 8.49 10.02 8.83
N ARG A 11 8.51 11.12 9.62
CA ARG A 11 7.53 11.33 10.68
C ARG A 11 6.12 11.47 10.14
N GLU A 12 5.93 12.24 9.08
CA GLU A 12 4.64 12.44 8.43
C GLU A 12 4.13 11.15 7.76
N ILE A 13 5.02 10.25 7.34
CA ILE A 13 4.64 8.94 6.81
C ILE A 13 4.27 7.96 7.92
N LEU A 14 5.07 7.86 8.98
CA LEU A 14 4.86 6.86 10.04
C LEU A 14 3.85 7.31 11.10
N GLN A 15 3.83 8.61 11.42
CA GLN A 15 3.04 9.22 12.50
C GLN A 15 2.48 10.58 12.05
N PRO A 16 1.65 10.62 10.99
CA PRO A 16 1.07 11.86 10.50
C PRO A 16 0.17 12.51 11.56
N ASN A 17 0.06 13.85 11.50
CA ASN A 17 -1.00 14.55 12.24
C ASN A 17 -2.38 14.29 11.62
N SER A 18 -2.42 13.92 10.33
CA SER A 18 -3.63 13.51 9.62
C SER A 18 -3.30 12.61 8.42
N GLU A 19 -4.19 11.70 8.06
CA GLU A 19 -4.03 10.86 6.86
C GLU A 19 -3.80 11.66 5.58
N PHE A 20 -4.35 12.88 5.52
CA PHE A 20 -4.16 13.80 4.39
C PHE A 20 -2.68 14.20 4.20
N GLU A 21 -1.95 14.42 5.28
CA GLU A 21 -0.53 14.81 5.25
C GLU A 21 0.33 13.72 4.61
N ARG A 22 0.14 12.47 5.07
CA ARG A 22 0.77 11.28 4.48
C ARG A 22 0.39 11.13 3.01
N ARG A 23 -0.91 11.21 2.70
CA ARG A 23 -1.42 11.00 1.34
C ARG A 23 -0.82 11.98 0.34
N ILE A 24 -0.65 13.25 0.68
CA ILE A 24 -0.02 14.22 -0.23
C ILE A 24 1.38 13.78 -0.64
N ILE A 25 2.19 13.32 0.31
CA ILE A 25 3.57 12.88 0.04
C ILE A 25 3.57 11.64 -0.85
N LEU A 26 2.74 10.65 -0.51
CA LEU A 26 2.63 9.41 -1.29
C LEU A 26 2.11 9.68 -2.71
N GLN A 27 1.08 10.51 -2.83
CA GLN A 27 0.45 10.88 -4.09
C GLN A 27 1.43 11.62 -5.00
N TYR A 28 2.29 12.48 -4.43
CA TYR A 28 3.36 13.14 -5.18
C TYR A 28 4.28 12.13 -5.89
N TYR A 29 4.66 11.02 -5.22
CA TYR A 29 5.49 9.98 -5.84
C TYR A 29 4.73 9.24 -6.94
N LEU A 30 3.45 8.89 -6.70
CA LEU A 30 2.62 8.23 -7.69
C LEU A 30 2.45 9.08 -8.95
N ASP A 31 2.13 10.36 -8.79
CA ASP A 31 1.81 11.29 -9.88
C ASP A 31 3.03 11.66 -10.72
N ASN A 32 4.21 11.71 -10.12
CA ASN A 32 5.45 12.03 -10.81
C ASN A 32 6.28 10.79 -11.17
N ASP A 33 5.73 9.58 -10.98
CA ASP A 33 6.39 8.31 -11.32
C ASP A 33 7.76 8.14 -10.63
N ILE A 34 7.90 8.70 -9.43
CA ILE A 34 9.17 8.72 -8.66
C ILE A 34 9.45 7.31 -8.13
N LEU A 35 10.68 6.85 -8.34
CA LEU A 35 11.18 5.61 -7.76
C LEU A 35 11.68 5.86 -6.34
N ILE A 36 11.33 4.97 -5.43
CA ILE A 36 11.80 5.03 -4.05
C ILE A 36 13.22 4.48 -3.92
N ASN A 37 14.00 5.07 -3.02
CA ASN A 37 15.30 4.53 -2.61
C ASN A 37 15.16 3.48 -1.48
N ASN A 38 16.27 2.91 -1.02
CA ASN A 38 16.27 1.88 0.02
C ASN A 38 15.73 2.39 1.36
N LYS A 39 16.09 3.60 1.76
CA LYS A 39 15.62 4.20 3.03
C LYS A 39 14.13 4.48 2.98
N GLU A 40 13.63 4.99 1.87
CA GLU A 40 12.20 5.19 1.65
C GLU A 40 11.44 3.87 1.65
N ARG A 41 12.00 2.82 1.06
CA ARG A 41 11.43 1.46 1.14
C ARG A 41 11.33 0.99 2.60
N GLU A 42 12.37 1.16 3.40
CA GLU A 42 12.33 0.80 4.84
C GLU A 42 11.26 1.58 5.60
N ILE A 43 11.09 2.87 5.30
CA ILE A 43 10.02 3.70 5.90
C ILE A 43 8.65 3.14 5.50
N LEU A 44 8.40 2.87 4.22
CA LEU A 44 7.11 2.37 3.75
C LEU A 44 6.77 0.96 4.28
N LEU A 45 7.78 0.11 4.51
CA LEU A 45 7.59 -1.20 5.10
C LEU A 45 7.17 -1.15 6.58
N LYS A 46 7.44 -0.04 7.28
CA LYS A 46 7.00 0.19 8.67
C LYS A 46 5.69 1.00 8.75
N CYS A 47 5.19 1.49 7.62
CA CYS A 47 4.01 2.36 7.60
C CYS A 47 2.74 1.56 7.83
N THR A 48 2.09 1.79 8.98
CA THR A 48 0.74 1.35 9.26
C THR A 48 -0.25 2.43 8.81
N VAL A 49 -1.09 2.12 7.83
CA VAL A 49 -2.13 3.00 7.30
C VAL A 49 -3.37 2.18 6.98
N SER A 50 -4.54 2.66 7.42
CA SER A 50 -5.83 2.02 7.12
C SER A 50 -6.57 2.66 5.96
N GLU A 51 -6.03 3.74 5.39
CA GLU A 51 -6.69 4.48 4.33
C GLU A 51 -6.44 3.80 2.96
N PRO A 52 -7.48 3.31 2.25
CA PRO A 52 -7.31 2.45 1.08
C PRO A 52 -6.46 3.04 -0.07
N GLU A 53 -6.56 4.36 -0.31
CA GLU A 53 -5.77 5.02 -1.34
C GLU A 53 -4.28 5.01 -0.98
N SER A 54 -3.94 5.41 0.25
CA SER A 54 -2.58 5.37 0.76
C SER A 54 -2.00 3.95 0.78
N ILE A 55 -2.79 2.93 1.18
CA ILE A 55 -2.42 1.52 1.11
C ILE A 55 -2.04 1.13 -0.33
N GLY A 56 -2.90 1.48 -1.30
CA GLY A 56 -2.67 1.19 -2.70
C GLY A 56 -1.42 1.88 -3.27
N ILE A 57 -1.20 3.15 -2.89
CA ILE A 57 -0.01 3.89 -3.33
C ILE A 57 1.25 3.23 -2.79
N ILE A 58 1.29 2.85 -1.50
CA ILE A 58 2.42 2.11 -0.91
C ILE A 58 2.69 0.83 -1.71
N GLY A 59 1.63 0.09 -2.06
CA GLY A 59 1.73 -1.08 -2.92
C GLY A 59 2.46 -0.81 -4.25
N CYS A 60 2.08 0.28 -4.91
CA CYS A 60 2.67 0.72 -6.18
C CYS A 60 4.12 1.20 -6.06
N LEU A 61 4.50 1.79 -4.93
CA LEU A 61 5.85 2.28 -4.70
C LEU A 61 6.82 1.15 -4.36
N LEU A 62 6.39 0.18 -3.54
CA LEU A 62 7.22 -0.97 -3.18
C LEU A 62 7.47 -1.89 -4.39
N LYS A 63 6.43 -2.18 -5.19
CA LYS A 63 6.48 -3.09 -6.35
C LYS A 63 6.98 -4.51 -6.03
N ASP A 64 6.87 -4.92 -4.77
CA ASP A 64 7.24 -6.27 -4.34
C ASP A 64 6.08 -7.23 -4.59
N LYS A 65 6.41 -8.51 -4.82
CA LYS A 65 5.42 -9.57 -5.11
C LYS A 65 5.12 -10.46 -3.90
N ASN A 66 5.41 -9.99 -2.68
CA ASN A 66 5.03 -10.72 -1.47
C ASN A 66 3.51 -10.60 -1.24
N HIS A 67 2.93 -11.56 -0.50
CA HIS A 67 1.47 -11.64 -0.35
C HIS A 67 0.85 -10.35 0.19
N ILE A 68 1.46 -9.73 1.22
CA ILE A 68 0.95 -8.48 1.78
C ILE A 68 0.89 -7.37 0.74
N ASN A 69 1.93 -7.24 -0.11
CA ASN A 69 1.96 -6.20 -1.12
C ASN A 69 0.99 -6.49 -2.28
N ILE A 70 0.74 -7.77 -2.59
CA ILE A 70 -0.33 -8.13 -3.54
C ILE A 70 -1.69 -7.66 -3.01
N LEU A 71 -2.00 -7.87 -1.72
CA LEU A 71 -3.24 -7.34 -1.13
C LEU A 71 -3.31 -5.80 -1.20
N ARG A 72 -2.21 -5.11 -0.90
CA ARG A 72 -2.14 -3.63 -1.06
C ARG A 72 -2.46 -3.19 -2.49
N LEU A 73 -1.88 -3.87 -3.48
CA LEU A 73 -2.14 -3.60 -4.89
C LEU A 73 -3.60 -3.88 -5.25
N ALA A 74 -4.19 -4.98 -4.75
CA ALA A 74 -5.59 -5.31 -4.97
C ALA A 74 -6.55 -4.27 -4.39
N ILE A 75 -6.22 -3.69 -3.24
CA ILE A 75 -6.94 -2.54 -2.65
C ILE A 75 -6.82 -1.32 -3.58
N GLY A 76 -5.60 -0.98 -4.01
CA GLY A 76 -5.36 0.14 -4.94
C GLY A 76 -6.10 0.00 -6.28
N ALA A 77 -6.20 -1.22 -6.79
CA ALA A 77 -6.92 -1.56 -8.03
C ALA A 77 -8.43 -1.24 -7.95
N LYS A 78 -9.03 -1.24 -6.75
CA LYS A 78 -10.44 -0.91 -6.53
C LYS A 78 -10.68 0.59 -6.33
N ASN A 79 -9.64 1.42 -6.34
CA ASN A 79 -9.81 2.86 -6.13
C ASN A 79 -10.58 3.52 -7.29
N LYS A 80 -11.75 4.09 -6.99
CA LYS A 80 -12.64 4.70 -7.99
C LYS A 80 -12.27 6.15 -8.32
N SER A 81 -11.66 6.86 -7.37
CA SER A 81 -11.35 8.29 -7.48
C SER A 81 -10.03 8.52 -8.22
N ASN A 82 -9.03 7.67 -7.96
CA ASN A 82 -7.69 7.80 -8.48
C ASN A 82 -7.43 6.76 -9.59
N LYS A 83 -7.74 7.14 -10.83
CA LYS A 83 -7.59 6.28 -12.01
C LYS A 83 -6.13 5.87 -12.26
N LYS A 84 -5.16 6.73 -11.94
CA LYS A 84 -3.73 6.43 -12.10
C LYS A 84 -3.31 5.32 -11.14
N LEU A 85 -3.72 5.42 -9.88
CA LEU A 85 -3.52 4.38 -8.88
C LEU A 85 -4.12 3.06 -9.34
N ALA A 86 -5.43 3.04 -9.65
CA ALA A 86 -6.11 1.81 -10.03
C ALA A 86 -5.43 1.09 -11.22
N LYS A 87 -5.09 1.84 -12.27
CA LYS A 87 -4.42 1.28 -13.45
C LYS A 87 -3.02 0.74 -13.13
N LYS A 88 -2.22 1.49 -12.36
CA LYS A 88 -0.87 1.04 -11.96
C LYS A 88 -0.93 -0.20 -11.08
N SER A 89 -1.81 -0.20 -10.09
CA SER A 89 -1.99 -1.33 -9.19
C SER A 89 -2.30 -2.62 -9.96
N ILE A 90 -3.30 -2.58 -10.86
CA ILE A 90 -3.68 -3.74 -11.69
C ILE A 90 -2.49 -4.23 -12.53
N SER A 91 -1.62 -3.34 -12.99
CA SER A 91 -0.46 -3.73 -13.81
C SER A 91 0.66 -4.45 -13.04
N TYR A 92 0.62 -4.47 -11.70
CA TYR A 92 1.69 -5.02 -10.86
C TYR A 92 1.39 -6.40 -10.26
N PHE A 93 0.20 -6.95 -10.48
CA PHE A 93 -0.12 -8.31 -10.09
C PHE A 93 -1.01 -9.01 -11.12
N THR A 94 -1.06 -10.33 -11.04
CA THR A 94 -1.94 -11.20 -11.81
C THR A 94 -3.02 -11.78 -10.92
N GLN A 95 -4.13 -12.23 -11.52
CA GLN A 95 -5.22 -12.87 -10.78
C GLN A 95 -4.73 -14.07 -9.94
N ASN A 96 -3.81 -14.88 -10.49
CA ASN A 96 -3.22 -16.01 -9.77
C ASN A 96 -2.37 -15.56 -8.55
N GLU A 97 -1.62 -14.46 -8.65
CA GLU A 97 -0.89 -13.91 -7.49
C GLU A 97 -1.86 -13.40 -6.42
N LEU A 98 -2.99 -12.80 -6.81
CA LEU A 98 -4.03 -12.37 -5.89
C LEU A 98 -4.69 -13.56 -5.18
N GLU A 99 -5.10 -14.58 -5.91
CA GLU A 99 -5.70 -15.80 -5.34
C GLU A 99 -4.74 -16.48 -4.36
N ASN A 100 -3.45 -16.55 -4.69
CA ASN A 100 -2.45 -17.09 -3.77
C ASN A 100 -2.29 -16.25 -2.51
N ALA A 101 -2.26 -14.91 -2.63
CA ALA A 101 -2.16 -14.03 -1.48
C ALA A 101 -3.40 -14.09 -0.59
N ASP A 102 -4.59 -14.15 -1.18
CA ASP A 102 -5.86 -14.28 -0.47
C ASP A 102 -5.93 -15.62 0.28
N ASN A 103 -5.58 -16.73 -0.39
CA ASN A 103 -5.53 -18.05 0.25
C ASN A 103 -4.53 -18.09 1.41
N PHE A 104 -3.37 -17.45 1.27
CA PHE A 104 -2.37 -17.40 2.33
C PHE A 104 -2.92 -16.74 3.59
N TYR A 105 -3.59 -15.59 3.47
CA TYR A 105 -4.15 -14.88 4.63
C TYR A 105 -5.46 -15.49 5.14
N SER A 106 -6.24 -16.14 4.28
CA SER A 106 -7.53 -16.75 4.65
C SER A 106 -7.39 -18.12 5.30
N PHE A 107 -6.38 -18.92 4.91
CA PHE A 107 -6.31 -20.34 5.28
C PHE A 107 -4.95 -20.82 5.78
N GLU A 108 -3.85 -20.30 5.23
CA GLU A 108 -2.51 -20.84 5.54
C GLU A 108 -1.87 -20.17 6.75
N LYS A 109 -2.02 -18.86 6.87
CA LYS A 109 -1.43 -18.08 7.95
C LYS A 109 -2.40 -17.98 9.11
N ASP A 110 -1.95 -18.45 10.28
CA ASP A 110 -2.69 -18.28 11.52
C ASP A 110 -2.86 -16.78 11.85
N PHE A 111 -4.08 -16.38 12.19
CA PHE A 111 -4.45 -15.00 12.52
C PHE A 111 -3.62 -14.43 13.67
N ASP A 112 -3.27 -15.27 14.65
CA ASP A 112 -2.46 -14.86 15.80
C ASP A 112 -1.03 -14.44 15.40
N LEU A 113 -0.57 -14.86 14.21
CA LEU A 113 0.75 -14.52 13.66
C LEU A 113 0.75 -13.26 12.79
N PHE A 114 -0.39 -12.57 12.63
CA PHE A 114 -0.45 -11.35 11.83
C PHE A 114 0.22 -10.21 12.58
N ASN A 115 1.16 -9.55 11.91
CA ASN A 115 1.66 -8.27 12.40
C ASN A 115 0.62 -7.15 12.18
N GLU A 116 0.85 -5.99 12.79
CA GLU A 116 -0.10 -4.87 12.74
C GLU A 116 -0.46 -4.43 11.32
N ILE A 117 0.52 -4.38 10.42
CA ILE A 117 0.32 -4.01 9.02
C ILE A 117 -0.56 -5.03 8.32
N GLU A 118 -0.30 -6.32 8.52
CA GLU A 118 -1.08 -7.40 7.92
C GLU A 118 -2.53 -7.37 8.39
N ARG A 119 -2.77 -7.16 9.70
CA ARG A 119 -4.12 -7.02 10.26
C ARG A 119 -4.89 -5.87 9.61
N VAL A 120 -4.24 -4.73 9.43
CA VAL A 120 -4.88 -3.55 8.83
C VAL A 120 -5.16 -3.79 7.35
N VAL A 121 -4.17 -4.23 6.58
CA VAL A 121 -4.33 -4.44 5.13
C VAL A 121 -5.35 -5.54 4.83
N GLU A 122 -5.32 -6.64 5.57
CA GLU A 122 -6.27 -7.74 5.39
C GLU A 122 -7.71 -7.29 5.70
N ARG A 123 -7.90 -6.53 6.78
CA ARG A 123 -9.21 -5.94 7.11
C ARG A 123 -9.73 -5.05 5.98
N GLU A 124 -8.90 -4.13 5.48
CA GLU A 124 -9.31 -3.23 4.40
C GLU A 124 -9.53 -3.97 3.07
N TYR A 125 -8.76 -5.03 2.81
CA TYR A 125 -8.97 -5.91 1.66
C TYR A 125 -10.34 -6.58 1.76
N ASN A 126 -10.67 -7.19 2.89
CA ASN A 126 -11.94 -7.88 3.09
C ASN A 126 -13.13 -6.95 2.91
N VAL A 127 -13.08 -5.73 3.47
CA VAL A 127 -14.15 -4.72 3.31
C VAL A 127 -14.42 -4.37 1.83
N LEU A 128 -13.42 -4.51 0.95
CA LEU A 128 -13.54 -4.18 -0.47
C LEU A 128 -13.94 -5.37 -1.36
N TYR A 129 -13.73 -6.60 -0.90
CA TYR A 129 -13.89 -7.82 -1.70
C TYR A 129 -15.01 -8.75 -1.21
N TYR A 130 -15.47 -8.60 0.04
CA TYR A 130 -16.51 -9.42 0.68
C TYR A 130 -17.55 -8.56 1.39
#